data_AF-A0A2N2F0Y1-F1
#
_entry.id   AF-A0A2N2F0Y1-F1
#
_cell.length_a   1.000
_cell.length_b   1.000
_cell.length_c   1.000
_cell.angle_alpha   90.00
_cell.angle_beta   90.00
_cell.angle_gamma   90.00
#
_symmetry.space_group_name_H-M   'P 1'
#
loop_
_entity.id
_entity.type
_entity.pdbx_description
1 polymer ?
#
loop_
_entity_poly.entity_id
_entity_poly.type
_entity_poly.pdbx_seq_one_letter_code
_entity_poly.pdbx_strand_id
1 'polypeptide(L)'
;MNRDATAFFVNILVPLVTGAVYFIMAAEIKRVTKIRKLMFGEIGYNKAFTAFLLFGFYFVTRPLQNVLGPHPWPMVINSVRQFFLMAVIAPSILVGILHWVPSEKGTPKSTAVAAYAGGFLMAMIFILVNSMAIDGSKILAEFGGWKIYDAKWFTSGSVSSSDFALPKARLIVIHLITQLVTPVGYFLLAAAYVRHRRYNYPMSSVYNLIPKKWKYLEAGLLIFAISMITAGFAAFFGQYYTYLWVIYFAASAVAGVIELISVKIPPREAPADLQN
;
A
#
# COMPACT_ATOMS: atom_id res chain seq x y z
N MET A 1 -22.33 1.59 -19.20
CA MET A 1 -22.50 0.93 -17.88
C MET A 1 -23.24 1.89 -16.97
N ASN A 2 -24.24 1.44 -16.20
CA ASN A 2 -24.99 2.30 -15.27
C ASN A 2 -24.02 2.96 -14.27
N ARG A 3 -24.23 4.24 -13.92
CA ARG A 3 -23.40 5.01 -12.98
C ARG A 3 -23.29 4.29 -11.62
N ASP A 4 -24.40 3.72 -11.15
CA ASP A 4 -24.44 2.99 -9.89
C ASP A 4 -23.64 1.69 -9.96
N ALA A 5 -23.79 0.93 -11.06
CA ALA A 5 -23.01 -0.28 -11.29
C ALA A 5 -21.50 0.00 -11.34
N THR A 6 -21.11 1.15 -11.93
CA THR A 6 -19.72 1.59 -11.97
C THR A 6 -19.20 1.93 -10.57
N ALA A 7 -19.96 2.68 -9.78
CA ALA A 7 -19.59 3.00 -8.41
C ALA A 7 -19.48 1.75 -7.52
N PHE A 8 -20.39 0.79 -7.67
CA PHE A 8 -20.31 -0.49 -6.96
C PHE A 8 -19.05 -1.27 -7.33
N PHE A 9 -18.81 -1.45 -8.63
CA PHE A 9 -17.64 -2.18 -9.12
C PHE A 9 -16.33 -1.58 -8.58
N VAL A 10 -16.20 -0.26 -8.67
CA VAL A 10 -14.98 0.47 -8.30
C VAL A 10 -14.71 0.47 -6.79
N ASN A 11 -15.74 0.64 -5.94
CA ASN A 11 -15.54 0.80 -4.51
C ASN A 11 -15.70 -0.49 -3.70
N ILE A 12 -16.36 -1.49 -4.27
CA ILE A 12 -16.61 -2.76 -3.60
C ILE A 12 -15.81 -3.87 -4.25
N LEU A 13 -16.02 -4.13 -5.54
CA LEU A 13 -15.44 -5.32 -6.18
C LEU A 13 -13.94 -5.19 -6.40
N VAL A 14 -13.46 -4.07 -6.95
CA VAL A 14 -12.02 -3.89 -7.24
C VAL A 14 -11.17 -4.03 -5.97
N PRO A 15 -11.48 -3.38 -4.82
CA PRO A 15 -10.71 -3.57 -3.59
C PRO A 15 -10.75 -5.00 -3.06
N LEU A 16 -11.89 -5.71 -3.18
CA LEU A 16 -12.00 -7.11 -2.79
C LEU A 16 -11.11 -8.01 -3.64
N VAL A 17 -11.11 -7.81 -4.96
CA VAL A 17 -10.23 -8.53 -5.90
C VAL A 17 -8.77 -8.22 -5.59
N THR A 18 -8.41 -6.95 -5.38
CA THR A 18 -7.07 -6.56 -4.97
C THR A 18 -6.67 -7.26 -3.66
N GLY A 19 -7.52 -7.24 -2.64
CA GLY A 19 -7.25 -7.93 -1.37
C GLY A 19 -7.07 -9.45 -1.53
N ALA A 20 -7.88 -10.09 -2.39
CA ALA A 20 -7.75 -11.49 -2.72
C ALA A 20 -6.38 -11.83 -3.36
N VAL A 21 -5.87 -10.97 -4.25
CA VAL A 21 -4.51 -11.12 -4.82
C VAL A 21 -3.47 -11.18 -3.70
N TYR A 22 -3.52 -10.28 -2.72
CA TYR A 22 -2.57 -10.27 -1.61
C TYR A 22 -2.74 -11.45 -0.64
N PHE A 23 -3.96 -11.94 -0.42
CA PHE A 23 -4.17 -13.19 0.34
C PHE A 23 -3.60 -14.42 -0.40
N ILE A 24 -3.76 -14.49 -1.72
CA ILE A 24 -3.14 -15.53 -2.56
C ILE A 24 -1.61 -15.47 -2.44
N MET A 25 -1.02 -14.26 -2.46
CA MET A 25 0.42 -14.09 -2.25
C MET A 25 0.87 -14.55 -0.86
N ALA A 26 0.11 -14.25 0.20
CA ALA A 26 0.40 -14.74 1.54
C ALA A 26 0.35 -16.29 1.60
N ALA A 27 -0.67 -16.90 0.99
CA ALA A 27 -0.77 -18.35 0.89
C ALA A 27 0.41 -18.96 0.10
N GLU A 28 0.82 -18.31 -1.00
CA GLU A 28 1.94 -18.75 -1.82
C GLU A 28 3.27 -18.64 -1.07
N ILE A 29 3.52 -17.56 -0.34
CA ILE A 29 4.69 -17.44 0.54
C ILE A 29 4.69 -18.58 1.55
N LYS A 30 3.56 -18.85 2.23
CA LYS A 30 3.47 -19.95 3.20
C LYS A 30 3.80 -21.30 2.56
N ARG A 31 3.33 -21.55 1.33
CA ARG A 31 3.62 -22.76 0.55
C ARG A 31 5.11 -22.87 0.21
N VAL A 32 5.67 -21.82 -0.38
CA VAL A 32 7.07 -21.78 -0.83
C VAL A 32 8.05 -21.84 0.34
N THR A 33 7.71 -21.22 1.47
CA THR A 33 8.53 -21.21 2.69
C THR A 33 8.76 -22.63 3.22
N LYS A 34 7.74 -23.49 3.23
CA LYS A 34 7.89 -24.91 3.65
C LYS A 34 9.02 -25.63 2.91
N ILE A 35 9.24 -25.28 1.64
CA ILE A 35 10.22 -25.90 0.76
C ILE A 35 11.57 -25.15 0.78
N ARG A 36 11.55 -23.83 1.02
CA ARG A 36 12.73 -22.94 0.82
C ARG A 36 13.31 -22.33 2.11
N LYS A 37 12.85 -22.75 3.30
CA LYS A 37 13.33 -22.29 4.63
C LYS A 37 14.85 -22.37 4.79
N LEU A 38 15.50 -23.35 4.18
CA LEU A 38 16.93 -23.59 4.27
C LEU A 38 17.80 -22.52 3.56
N MET A 39 17.26 -21.78 2.58
CA MET A 39 18.09 -20.94 1.68
C MET A 39 18.07 -19.43 1.98
N PHE A 40 17.00 -18.88 2.55
CA PHE A 40 16.83 -17.40 2.68
C PHE A 40 16.53 -16.92 4.11
N GLY A 41 16.62 -17.81 5.10
CA GLY A 41 16.30 -17.52 6.48
C GLY A 41 14.78 -17.40 6.71
N GLU A 42 14.31 -18.02 7.78
CA GLU A 42 12.88 -18.08 8.14
C GLU A 42 12.27 -16.69 8.40
N ILE A 43 13.09 -15.74 8.85
CA ILE A 43 12.67 -14.38 9.23
C ILE A 43 12.17 -13.58 8.02
N GLY A 44 12.83 -13.67 6.86
CA GLY A 44 12.45 -12.91 5.66
C GLY A 44 11.08 -13.33 5.11
N TYR A 45 10.86 -14.64 5.02
CA TYR A 45 9.58 -15.19 4.55
C TYR A 45 8.43 -14.93 5.51
N ASN A 46 8.63 -15.03 6.83
CA ASN A 46 7.59 -14.72 7.81
C ASN A 46 7.17 -13.24 7.77
N LYS A 47 8.14 -12.33 7.56
CA LYS A 47 7.85 -10.90 7.37
C LYS A 47 7.10 -10.63 6.07
N ALA A 48 7.49 -11.26 4.96
CA ALA A 48 6.79 -11.14 3.68
C ALA A 48 5.34 -11.68 3.76
N PHE A 49 5.16 -12.84 4.41
CA PHE A 49 3.83 -13.41 4.69
C PHE A 49 2.95 -12.40 5.43
N THR A 50 3.48 -11.84 6.53
CA THR A 50 2.76 -10.87 7.36
C THR A 50 2.42 -9.61 6.57
N ALA A 51 3.36 -9.09 5.77
CA ALA A 51 3.12 -7.90 4.93
C ALA A 51 2.00 -8.13 3.90
N PHE A 52 2.00 -9.26 3.19
CA PHE A 52 0.94 -9.58 2.23
C PHE A 52 -0.41 -9.82 2.91
N LEU A 53 -0.42 -10.46 4.08
CA LEU A 53 -1.62 -10.62 4.87
C LEU A 53 -2.22 -9.26 5.29
N LEU A 54 -1.37 -8.35 5.79
CA LEU A 54 -1.79 -7.01 6.20
C LEU A 54 -2.31 -6.18 5.00
N PHE A 55 -1.68 -6.27 3.83
CA PHE A 55 -2.21 -5.65 2.62
C PHE A 55 -3.56 -6.24 2.22
N GLY A 56 -3.72 -7.56 2.29
CA GLY A 56 -4.99 -8.22 2.02
C GLY A 56 -6.11 -7.63 2.88
N PHE A 57 -5.91 -7.55 4.20
CA PHE A 57 -6.85 -6.91 5.13
C PHE A 57 -7.08 -5.42 4.82
N TYR A 58 -6.03 -4.67 4.53
CA TYR A 58 -6.13 -3.24 4.21
C TYR A 58 -7.01 -2.97 2.96
N PHE A 59 -6.95 -3.85 1.95
CA PHE A 59 -7.73 -3.72 0.72
C PHE A 59 -9.18 -4.18 0.90
N VAL A 60 -9.42 -5.34 1.52
CA VAL A 60 -10.80 -5.84 1.73
C VAL A 60 -11.61 -5.03 2.74
N THR A 61 -10.95 -4.21 3.56
CA THR A 61 -11.64 -3.31 4.50
C THR A 61 -12.15 -2.02 3.85
N ARG A 62 -11.82 -1.73 2.57
CA ARG A 62 -12.39 -0.57 1.85
C ARG A 62 -13.93 -0.64 1.76
N PRO A 63 -14.55 -1.74 1.30
CA PRO A 63 -16.00 -1.88 1.28
C PRO A 63 -16.69 -1.52 2.60
N LEU A 64 -16.07 -1.84 3.74
CA LEU A 64 -16.61 -1.51 5.07
C LEU A 64 -16.83 0.02 5.22
N GLN A 65 -15.91 0.83 4.72
CA GLN A 65 -16.05 2.29 4.69
C GLN A 65 -17.30 2.75 3.94
N ASN A 66 -17.72 1.98 2.93
CA ASN A 66 -18.77 2.35 2.01
C ASN A 66 -20.16 1.85 2.45
N VAL A 67 -20.22 0.75 3.20
CA VAL A 67 -21.49 0.07 3.57
C VAL A 67 -21.94 0.31 5.01
N LEU A 68 -21.08 0.80 5.90
CA LEU A 68 -21.43 1.05 7.32
C LEU A 68 -22.39 2.23 7.54
N GLY A 69 -22.74 2.97 6.49
CA GLY A 69 -23.68 4.08 6.54
C GLY A 69 -23.01 5.44 6.34
N PRO A 70 -23.72 6.54 6.66
CA PRO A 70 -23.25 7.89 6.43
C PRO A 70 -22.15 8.31 7.43
N HIS A 71 -21.70 9.56 7.31
CA HIS A 71 -20.82 10.20 8.30
C HIS A 71 -21.30 9.92 9.74
N PRO A 72 -20.41 9.53 10.68
CA PRO A 72 -18.94 9.61 10.62
C PRO A 72 -18.21 8.36 10.14
N TRP A 73 -18.92 7.26 9.79
CA TRP A 73 -18.27 5.97 9.51
C TRP A 73 -17.25 5.99 8.37
N PRO A 74 -17.52 6.63 7.21
CA PRO A 74 -16.53 6.72 6.14
C PRO A 74 -15.23 7.41 6.57
N MET A 75 -15.31 8.40 7.47
CA MET A 75 -14.13 9.09 8.02
C MET A 75 -13.35 8.15 8.94
N VAL A 76 -14.03 7.51 9.90
CA VAL A 76 -13.39 6.63 10.88
C VAL A 76 -12.67 5.48 10.18
N ILE A 77 -13.33 4.78 9.27
CA ILE A 77 -12.72 3.65 8.57
C ILE A 77 -11.57 4.11 7.67
N ASN A 78 -11.69 5.25 6.97
CA ASN A 78 -10.58 5.79 6.19
C ASN A 78 -9.36 6.10 7.07
N SER A 79 -9.58 6.79 8.20
CA SER A 79 -8.52 7.15 9.14
C SER A 79 -7.83 5.92 9.74
N VAL A 80 -8.58 4.91 10.15
CA VAL A 80 -8.02 3.64 10.65
C VAL A 80 -7.20 2.94 9.55
N ARG A 81 -7.75 2.82 8.35
CA ARG A 81 -7.06 2.15 7.22
C ARG A 81 -5.75 2.87 6.87
N GLN A 82 -5.78 4.19 6.79
CA GLN A 82 -4.60 4.99 6.47
C GLN A 82 -3.57 4.96 7.60
N PHE A 83 -4.01 4.95 8.86
CA PHE A 83 -3.12 4.72 9.99
C PHE A 83 -2.37 3.40 9.86
N PHE A 84 -3.08 2.30 9.58
CA PHE A 84 -2.43 1.00 9.36
C PHE A 84 -1.45 1.02 8.19
N LEU A 85 -1.81 1.67 7.07
CA LEU A 85 -0.92 1.77 5.91
C LEU A 85 0.36 2.55 6.24
N MET A 86 0.21 3.72 6.87
CA MET A 86 1.27 4.69 7.11
C MET A 86 2.17 4.33 8.29
N ALA A 87 1.60 3.84 9.40
CA ALA A 87 2.31 3.55 10.64
C ALA A 87 2.79 2.10 10.77
N VAL A 88 2.17 1.16 10.05
CA VAL A 88 2.48 -0.27 10.17
C VAL A 88 3.01 -0.84 8.87
N ILE A 89 2.21 -0.82 7.79
CA ILE A 89 2.51 -1.55 6.55
C ILE A 89 3.73 -0.96 5.84
N ALA A 90 3.73 0.34 5.52
CA ALA A 90 4.83 0.96 4.79
C ALA A 90 6.17 0.92 5.54
N PRO A 91 6.23 1.23 6.85
CA PRO A 91 7.45 1.04 7.64
C PRO A 91 7.92 -0.43 7.68
N SER A 92 6.99 -1.38 7.84
CA SER A 92 7.33 -2.82 7.84
C SER A 92 7.96 -3.27 6.53
N ILE A 93 7.50 -2.75 5.40
CA ILE A 93 8.04 -3.08 4.08
C ILE A 93 9.42 -2.49 3.89
N LEU A 94 9.61 -1.21 4.21
CA LEU A 94 10.91 -0.56 4.14
C LEU A 94 11.93 -1.29 5.03
N VAL A 95 11.60 -1.49 6.30
CA VAL A 95 12.47 -2.18 7.26
C VAL A 95 12.69 -3.64 6.85
N GLY A 96 11.65 -4.33 6.37
CA GLY A 96 11.73 -5.69 5.88
C GLY A 96 12.73 -5.83 4.72
N ILE A 97 12.66 -4.92 3.76
CA ILE A 97 13.57 -4.87 2.61
C ILE A 97 15.00 -4.53 3.04
N LEU A 98 15.19 -3.57 3.95
CA LEU A 98 16.51 -3.22 4.48
C LEU A 98 17.18 -4.41 5.20
N HIS A 99 16.39 -5.28 5.85
CA HIS A 99 16.91 -6.51 6.47
C HIS A 99 17.11 -7.65 5.47
N TRP A 100 16.23 -7.75 4.47
CA TRP A 100 16.23 -8.85 3.52
C TRP A 100 17.39 -8.76 2.53
N VAL A 101 17.84 -7.54 2.25
CA VAL A 101 18.99 -7.34 1.37
C VAL A 101 20.27 -7.27 2.22
N PRO A 102 21.20 -8.25 2.12
CA PRO A 102 22.28 -8.41 3.10
C PRO A 102 23.25 -7.22 3.11
N SER A 103 23.28 -6.41 4.16
CA SER A 103 24.41 -5.51 4.43
C SER A 103 25.37 -6.18 5.42
N GLU A 104 26.67 -5.88 5.33
CA GLU A 104 27.71 -6.43 6.21
C GLU A 104 27.43 -6.22 7.70
N LYS A 105 26.62 -5.21 8.04
CA LYS A 105 26.27 -4.82 9.42
C LYS A 105 24.77 -4.94 9.74
N GLY A 106 23.96 -5.48 8.83
CA GLY A 106 22.50 -5.48 8.93
C GLY A 106 21.89 -4.06 8.91
N THR A 107 20.57 -3.97 9.13
CA THR A 107 19.90 -2.67 9.32
C THR A 107 20.07 -2.21 10.76
N PRO A 108 20.59 -1.00 11.03
CA PRO A 108 20.65 -0.47 12.39
C PRO A 108 19.27 -0.41 13.03
N LYS A 109 19.17 -0.76 14.32
CA LYS A 109 17.91 -0.65 15.09
C LYS A 109 17.34 0.77 15.06
N SER A 110 18.21 1.78 15.07
CA SER A 110 17.82 3.19 14.95
C SER A 110 17.07 3.50 13.65
N THR A 111 17.48 2.92 12.52
CA THR A 111 16.79 3.06 11.23
C THR A 111 15.39 2.46 11.29
N ALA A 112 15.25 1.28 11.90
CA ALA A 112 13.94 0.66 12.08
C ALA A 112 13.03 1.53 12.96
N VAL A 113 13.53 1.98 14.12
CA VAL A 113 12.79 2.87 15.03
C VAL A 113 12.39 4.17 14.33
N ALA A 114 13.30 4.80 13.58
CA ALA A 114 13.02 6.02 12.82
C ALA A 114 11.93 5.82 11.76
N ALA A 115 11.93 4.68 11.06
CA ALA A 115 10.89 4.37 10.08
C ALA A 115 9.50 4.22 10.73
N TYR A 116 9.39 3.49 11.85
CA TYR A 116 8.11 3.37 12.54
C TYR A 116 7.66 4.68 13.19
N ALA A 117 8.58 5.42 13.81
CA ALA A 117 8.27 6.72 14.41
C ALA A 117 7.81 7.75 13.37
N GLY A 118 8.49 7.82 12.22
CA GLY A 118 8.09 8.67 11.10
C GLY A 118 6.73 8.27 10.52
N GLY A 119 6.50 6.98 10.33
CA GLY A 119 5.21 6.43 9.91
C GLY A 119 4.06 6.79 10.85
N PHE A 120 4.27 6.59 12.16
CA PHE A 120 3.30 6.92 13.21
C PHE A 120 2.99 8.42 13.26
N LEU A 121 4.02 9.28 13.23
CA LEU A 121 3.83 10.73 13.28
C LEU A 121 3.00 11.22 12.09
N MET A 122 3.33 10.78 10.88
CA MET A 122 2.57 11.17 9.68
C MET A 122 1.14 10.63 9.71
N ALA A 123 0.92 9.41 10.22
CA ALA A 123 -0.41 8.86 10.40
C ALA A 123 -1.27 9.70 11.36
N MET A 124 -0.68 10.16 12.47
CA MET A 124 -1.38 11.05 13.41
C MET A 124 -1.76 12.38 12.77
N ILE A 125 -0.82 13.01 12.03
CA ILE A 125 -1.11 14.25 11.29
C ILE A 125 -2.22 13.99 10.26
N PHE A 126 -2.18 12.87 9.54
CA PHE A 126 -3.19 12.51 8.56
C PHE A 126 -4.59 12.37 9.17
N ILE A 127 -4.71 11.71 10.33
CA ILE A 127 -5.99 11.59 11.05
C ILE A 127 -6.53 12.96 11.46
N LEU A 128 -5.68 13.83 12.01
CA LEU A 128 -6.05 15.18 12.41
C LEU A 128 -6.55 15.98 11.20
N VAL A 129 -5.80 15.96 10.10
CA VAL A 129 -6.21 16.63 8.84
C VAL A 129 -7.52 16.07 8.32
N ASN A 130 -7.73 14.75 8.32
CA ASN A 130 -8.98 14.14 7.90
C ASN A 130 -10.17 14.57 8.77
N SER A 131 -9.98 14.68 10.09
CA SER A 131 -11.04 15.11 11.00
C SER A 131 -11.50 16.55 10.72
N MET A 132 -10.59 17.39 10.22
CA MET A 132 -10.91 18.77 9.80
C MET A 132 -11.45 18.81 8.36
N ALA A 133 -10.98 17.92 7.48
CA ALA A 133 -11.26 17.98 6.05
C ALA A 133 -12.55 17.26 5.63
N ILE A 134 -13.09 16.35 6.45
CA ILE A 134 -14.28 15.55 6.12
C ILE A 134 -15.47 16.04 6.93
N ASP A 135 -16.37 16.76 6.27
CA ASP A 135 -17.57 17.37 6.87
C ASP A 135 -18.86 16.57 6.63
N GLY A 136 -18.77 15.46 5.89
CA GLY A 136 -19.95 14.64 5.62
C GLY A 136 -19.67 13.43 4.74
N SER A 137 -20.75 12.89 4.17
CA SER A 137 -20.72 11.75 3.27
C SER A 137 -21.50 12.03 1.99
N LYS A 138 -21.03 11.51 0.86
CA LYS A 138 -21.73 11.51 -0.43
C LYS A 138 -22.28 10.12 -0.72
N ILE A 139 -23.43 10.03 -1.38
CA ILE A 139 -23.97 8.77 -1.89
C ILE A 139 -23.24 8.44 -3.19
N LEU A 140 -22.68 7.24 -3.27
CA LEU A 140 -21.98 6.72 -4.45
C LEU A 140 -22.93 5.98 -5.40
N ALA A 141 -23.84 5.18 -4.84
CA ALA A 141 -24.80 4.37 -5.55
C ALA A 141 -25.97 4.00 -4.62
N GLU A 142 -27.12 3.69 -5.23
CA GLU A 142 -28.32 3.19 -4.54
C GLU A 142 -28.87 1.96 -5.25
N PHE A 143 -29.10 0.87 -4.52
CA PHE A 143 -29.64 -0.38 -5.05
C PHE A 143 -30.76 -0.88 -4.15
N GLY A 144 -32.01 -0.91 -4.65
CA GLY A 144 -33.14 -1.45 -3.88
C GLY A 144 -33.32 -0.81 -2.49
N GLY A 145 -33.07 0.49 -2.38
CA GLY A 145 -33.13 1.24 -1.10
C GLY A 145 -31.85 1.18 -0.25
N TRP A 146 -30.86 0.37 -0.63
CA TRP A 146 -29.55 0.33 0.04
C TRP A 146 -28.61 1.37 -0.57
N LYS A 147 -28.16 2.31 0.27
CA LYS A 147 -27.26 3.39 -0.13
C LYS A 147 -25.82 3.06 0.24
N ILE A 148 -24.91 3.31 -0.68
CA ILE A 148 -23.47 3.19 -0.49
C ILE A 148 -22.90 4.59 -0.34
N TYR A 149 -22.10 4.82 0.69
CA TYR A 149 -21.58 6.13 1.05
C TYR A 149 -20.07 6.23 0.78
N ASP A 150 -19.56 7.44 0.66
CA ASP A 150 -18.13 7.73 0.77
C ASP A 150 -17.95 9.06 1.51
N ALA A 151 -16.75 9.29 2.03
CA ALA A 151 -16.48 10.57 2.67
C ALA A 151 -16.52 11.72 1.63
N LYS A 152 -16.97 12.88 2.11
CA LYS A 152 -16.96 14.12 1.35
C LYS A 152 -15.78 14.94 1.86
N TRP A 153 -14.72 15.00 1.06
CA TRP A 153 -13.48 15.69 1.42
C TRP A 153 -13.49 17.12 0.89
N PHE A 154 -13.01 18.06 1.71
CA PHE A 154 -12.65 19.43 1.31
C PHE A 154 -13.80 20.23 0.67
N THR A 155 -15.03 20.08 1.15
CA THR A 155 -16.22 20.66 0.51
C THR A 155 -16.74 21.96 1.10
N SER A 156 -16.36 22.31 2.33
CA SER A 156 -16.70 23.58 2.96
C SER A 156 -15.70 24.69 2.56
N GLY A 157 -16.20 25.85 2.12
CA GLY A 157 -15.38 27.02 1.75
C GLY A 157 -14.62 27.66 2.92
N SER A 158 -15.06 27.40 4.15
CA SER A 158 -14.34 27.65 5.39
C SER A 158 -14.40 26.39 6.24
N VAL A 159 -13.25 25.81 6.55
CA VAL A 159 -13.17 24.61 7.40
C VAL A 159 -13.39 25.04 8.85
N SER A 160 -14.59 24.77 9.38
CA SER A 160 -15.00 24.91 10.79
C SER A 160 -15.05 26.34 11.36
N SER A 161 -16.10 26.60 12.17
CA SER A 161 -16.39 27.82 12.94
C SER A 161 -15.47 28.03 14.16
N SER A 162 -14.25 27.49 14.11
CA SER A 162 -13.22 27.62 15.15
C SER A 162 -12.11 28.55 14.65
N ASP A 163 -11.56 29.40 15.52
CA ASP A 163 -10.49 30.38 15.22
C ASP A 163 -9.20 29.80 14.58
N PHE A 164 -9.13 28.48 14.38
CA PHE A 164 -8.06 27.71 13.71
C PHE A 164 -8.45 27.13 12.34
N ALA A 165 -9.39 27.75 11.61
CA ALA A 165 -9.77 27.34 10.26
C ALA A 165 -8.60 27.49 9.26
N LEU A 166 -8.02 26.37 8.80
CA LEU A 166 -7.01 26.40 7.73
C LEU A 166 -7.68 26.51 6.35
N PRO A 167 -7.14 27.34 5.44
CA PRO A 167 -7.59 27.35 4.05
C PRO A 167 -7.55 25.94 3.44
N LYS A 168 -8.58 25.58 2.66
CA LYS A 168 -8.72 24.29 1.97
C LYS A 168 -7.42 23.83 1.29
N ALA A 169 -6.74 24.74 0.59
CA ALA A 169 -5.49 24.44 -0.10
C ALA A 169 -4.38 23.97 0.87
N ARG A 170 -4.29 24.55 2.08
CA ARG A 170 -3.30 24.13 3.09
C ARG A 170 -3.58 22.72 3.59
N LEU A 171 -4.84 22.37 3.86
CA LEU A 171 -5.21 21.02 4.29
C LEU A 171 -4.90 19.97 3.20
N ILE A 172 -5.18 20.29 1.93
CA ILE A 172 -4.82 19.41 0.80
C ILE A 172 -3.30 19.23 0.74
N VAL A 173 -2.52 20.31 0.85
CA VAL A 173 -1.06 20.23 0.82
C VAL A 173 -0.51 19.40 1.98
N ILE A 174 -1.01 19.59 3.20
CA ILE A 174 -0.59 18.77 4.36
C ILE A 174 -0.96 17.30 4.12
N HIS A 175 -2.17 17.03 3.61
CA HIS A 175 -2.61 15.68 3.26
C HIS A 175 -1.66 15.02 2.25
N LEU A 176 -1.29 15.72 1.18
CA LEU A 176 -0.38 15.21 0.17
C LEU A 176 1.05 15.04 0.71
N ILE A 177 1.56 15.96 1.53
CA ILE A 177 2.89 15.85 2.15
C ILE A 177 2.94 14.63 3.08
N THR A 178 1.93 14.44 3.93
CA THR A 178 1.90 13.27 4.83
C THR A 178 1.95 11.97 4.05
N GLN A 179 1.15 11.83 2.99
CA GLN A 179 1.16 10.67 2.09
C GLN A 179 2.47 10.51 1.32
N LEU A 180 3.08 11.63 0.91
CA LEU A 180 4.37 11.65 0.21
C LEU A 180 5.49 11.14 1.11
N VAL A 181 5.50 11.49 2.39
CA VAL A 181 6.46 10.95 3.37
C VAL A 181 6.19 9.46 3.63
N THR A 182 4.95 9.13 4.00
CA THR A 182 4.48 7.74 4.13
C THR A 182 3.03 7.63 3.68
N PRO A 183 2.68 6.69 2.81
CA PRO A 183 3.48 5.52 2.48
C PRO A 183 4.37 5.67 1.23
N VAL A 184 4.18 6.72 0.41
CA VAL A 184 4.82 6.85 -0.92
C VAL A 184 6.34 6.89 -0.82
N GLY A 185 6.89 7.79 0.00
CA GLY A 185 8.33 7.96 0.16
C GLY A 185 9.01 6.68 0.63
N TYR A 186 8.35 5.91 1.50
CA TYR A 186 8.89 4.65 2.00
C TYR A 186 8.94 3.59 0.91
N PHE A 187 7.94 3.51 0.03
CA PHE A 187 7.98 2.62 -1.13
C PHE A 187 9.03 3.02 -2.15
N LEU A 188 9.19 4.33 -2.41
CA LEU A 188 10.23 4.83 -3.31
C LEU A 188 11.65 4.55 -2.76
N LEU A 189 11.87 4.78 -1.46
CA LEU A 189 13.14 4.46 -0.79
C LEU A 189 13.42 2.96 -0.83
N ALA A 190 12.42 2.13 -0.56
CA ALA A 190 12.54 0.68 -0.65
C ALA A 190 12.89 0.23 -2.09
N ALA A 191 12.20 0.76 -3.10
CA ALA A 191 12.48 0.46 -4.50
C ALA A 191 13.89 0.90 -4.91
N ALA A 192 14.33 2.10 -4.51
CA ALA A 192 15.68 2.60 -4.78
C ALA A 192 16.75 1.70 -4.14
N TYR A 193 16.52 1.24 -2.91
CA TYR A 193 17.44 0.34 -2.22
C TYR A 193 17.52 -1.04 -2.90
N VAL A 194 16.38 -1.62 -3.27
CA VAL A 194 16.31 -2.88 -4.02
C VAL A 194 17.04 -2.74 -5.36
N ARG A 195 16.81 -1.64 -6.09
CA ARG A 195 17.49 -1.33 -7.35
C ARG A 195 19.00 -1.27 -7.19
N HIS A 196 19.48 -0.48 -6.23
CA HIS A 196 20.91 -0.34 -5.98
C HIS A 196 21.55 -1.70 -5.73
N ARG A 197 20.91 -2.54 -4.91
CA ARG A 197 21.44 -3.86 -4.57
C ARG A 197 21.34 -4.87 -5.70
N ARG A 198 20.33 -4.78 -6.55
CA ARG A 198 20.22 -5.56 -7.79
C ARG A 198 21.38 -5.32 -8.74
N TYR A 199 21.81 -4.07 -8.91
CA TYR A 199 22.93 -3.75 -9.79
C TYR A 199 24.30 -4.08 -9.19
N ASN A 200 24.41 -4.13 -7.86
CA ASN A 200 25.64 -4.47 -7.15
C ASN A 200 25.65 -5.92 -6.63
N TYR A 201 24.84 -6.80 -7.22
CA TYR A 201 24.76 -8.19 -6.80
C TYR A 201 25.98 -8.98 -7.30
N PRO A 202 26.66 -9.77 -6.46
CA PRO A 202 27.87 -10.49 -6.86
C PRO A 202 27.54 -11.56 -7.91
N MET A 203 28.22 -11.49 -9.06
CA MET A 203 28.05 -12.42 -10.18
C MET A 203 28.46 -13.86 -9.83
N SER A 204 29.35 -14.02 -8.84
CA SER A 204 29.80 -15.32 -8.34
C SER A 204 28.83 -15.99 -7.35
N SER A 205 27.70 -15.36 -7.04
CA SER A 205 26.73 -15.92 -6.10
C SER A 205 26.04 -17.16 -6.67
N VAL A 206 25.94 -18.21 -5.84
CA VAL A 206 25.18 -19.43 -6.14
C VAL A 206 23.67 -19.14 -6.31
N TYR A 207 23.19 -17.99 -5.82
CA TYR A 207 21.80 -17.54 -5.96
C TYR A 207 21.64 -16.58 -7.14
N ASN A 208 21.93 -17.07 -8.35
CA ASN A 208 21.99 -16.28 -9.59
C ASN A 208 20.64 -15.64 -10.04
N LEU A 209 19.49 -16.09 -9.52
CA LEU A 209 18.17 -15.55 -9.88
C LEU A 209 17.68 -14.43 -8.95
N ILE A 210 18.43 -14.07 -7.92
CA ILE A 210 18.05 -13.01 -6.98
C ILE A 210 17.90 -11.64 -7.65
N PRO A 211 18.78 -11.20 -8.57
CA PRO A 211 18.59 -9.97 -9.31
C PRO A 211 17.26 -9.92 -10.07
N LYS A 212 16.83 -11.06 -10.63
CA LYS A 212 15.55 -11.18 -11.35
C LYS A 212 14.36 -11.01 -10.40
N LYS A 213 14.41 -11.61 -9.20
CA LYS A 213 13.39 -11.38 -8.16
C LYS A 213 13.30 -9.92 -7.74
N TRP A 214 14.46 -9.31 -7.48
CA TRP A 214 14.53 -7.91 -7.07
C TRP A 214 14.05 -6.96 -8.17
N LYS A 215 14.20 -7.32 -9.45
CA LYS A 215 13.63 -6.55 -10.57
C LYS A 215 12.10 -6.50 -10.50
N TYR A 216 11.45 -7.62 -10.22
CA TYR A 216 10.00 -7.66 -10.05
C TYR A 216 9.57 -6.92 -8.77
N LEU A 217 10.32 -7.09 -7.67
CA LEU A 217 10.11 -6.36 -6.42
C LEU A 217 10.16 -4.84 -6.59
N GLU A 218 11.18 -4.37 -7.29
CA GLU A 218 11.35 -2.98 -7.65
C GLU A 218 10.16 -2.49 -8.49
N ALA A 219 9.75 -3.27 -9.50
CA ALA A 219 8.65 -2.89 -10.38
C ALA A 219 7.31 -2.80 -9.63
N GLY A 220 6.97 -3.76 -8.78
CA GLY A 220 5.71 -3.70 -8.00
C GLY A 220 5.68 -2.53 -7.03
N LEU A 221 6.78 -2.25 -6.33
CA LEU A 221 6.90 -1.08 -5.45
C LEU A 221 6.72 0.23 -6.22
N LEU A 222 7.35 0.37 -7.39
CA LEU A 222 7.24 1.57 -8.21
C LEU A 222 5.84 1.76 -8.79
N ILE A 223 5.21 0.70 -9.30
CA ILE A 223 3.83 0.75 -9.81
C ILE A 223 2.89 1.22 -8.71
N PHE A 224 3.02 0.67 -7.50
CA PHE A 224 2.20 1.08 -6.38
C PHE A 224 2.45 2.53 -5.96
N ALA A 225 3.71 2.94 -5.81
CA ALA A 225 4.08 4.31 -5.44
C ALA A 225 3.62 5.35 -6.47
N ILE A 226 3.84 5.10 -7.77
CA ILE A 226 3.42 5.98 -8.85
C ILE A 226 1.90 6.10 -8.88
N SER A 227 1.15 5.02 -8.66
CA SER A 227 -0.31 5.08 -8.61
C SER A 227 -0.83 6.03 -7.51
N MET A 228 -0.17 6.05 -6.35
CA MET A 228 -0.51 6.95 -5.25
C MET A 228 -0.14 8.40 -5.57
N ILE A 229 1.01 8.62 -6.22
CA ILE A 229 1.42 9.95 -6.69
C ILE A 229 0.41 10.49 -7.70
N THR A 230 0.06 9.69 -8.72
CA THR A 230 -0.94 10.07 -9.73
C THR A 230 -2.29 10.38 -9.09
N ALA A 231 -2.74 9.56 -8.13
CA ALA A 231 -3.97 9.83 -7.40
C ALA A 231 -3.89 11.13 -6.58
N GLY A 232 -2.77 11.39 -5.91
CA GLY A 232 -2.53 12.62 -5.15
C GLY A 232 -2.51 13.88 -6.02
N PHE A 233 -1.87 13.83 -7.19
CA PHE A 233 -1.89 14.93 -8.16
C PHE A 233 -3.29 15.22 -8.68
N ALA A 234 -4.06 14.19 -9.05
CA ALA A 234 -5.42 14.38 -9.52
C ALA A 234 -6.36 14.91 -8.41
N ALA A 235 -6.11 14.55 -7.16
CA ALA A 235 -6.76 15.16 -5.99
C ALA A 235 -6.48 16.67 -5.84
N PHE A 236 -5.26 17.14 -6.16
CA PHE A 236 -4.89 18.55 -6.09
C PHE A 236 -5.70 19.43 -7.06
N PHE A 237 -5.98 18.93 -8.27
CA PHE A 237 -6.77 19.64 -9.29
C PHE A 237 -8.29 19.50 -9.11
N GLY A 238 -8.75 19.16 -7.90
CA GLY A 238 -10.18 19.15 -7.56
C GLY A 238 -10.94 17.93 -8.05
N GLN A 239 -10.26 16.90 -8.57
CA GLN A 239 -10.88 15.70 -9.10
C GLN A 239 -10.89 14.56 -8.07
N TYR A 240 -11.42 14.80 -6.86
CA TYR A 240 -11.71 13.75 -5.86
C TYR A 240 -12.89 12.86 -6.31
N TYR A 241 -12.76 12.27 -7.49
CA TYR A 241 -13.74 11.37 -8.06
C TYR A 241 -13.48 9.94 -7.60
N THR A 242 -14.56 9.16 -7.62
CA THR A 242 -14.59 7.71 -7.44
C THR A 242 -13.50 6.98 -8.25
N TYR A 243 -13.09 7.54 -9.39
CA TYR A 243 -12.09 6.98 -10.30
C TYR A 243 -10.64 7.00 -9.77
N LEU A 244 -10.29 7.88 -8.81
CA LEU A 244 -8.96 7.89 -8.19
C LEU A 244 -8.64 6.56 -7.50
N TRP A 245 -9.67 5.97 -6.88
CA TRP A 245 -9.57 4.68 -6.22
C TRP A 245 -9.31 3.55 -7.21
N VAL A 246 -9.82 3.63 -8.45
CA VAL A 246 -9.53 2.64 -9.49
C VAL A 246 -8.05 2.60 -9.80
N ILE A 247 -7.44 3.77 -10.04
CA ILE A 247 -6.01 3.88 -10.36
C ILE A 247 -5.20 3.21 -9.26
N TYR A 248 -5.51 3.53 -8.00
CA TYR A 248 -4.86 2.96 -6.84
C TYR A 248 -5.05 1.44 -6.72
N PHE A 249 -6.29 0.94 -6.68
CA PHE A 249 -6.55 -0.47 -6.44
C PHE A 249 -6.17 -1.38 -7.61
N ALA A 250 -6.35 -0.92 -8.85
CA ALA A 250 -5.94 -1.66 -10.03
C ALA A 250 -4.41 -1.75 -10.12
N ALA A 251 -3.70 -0.63 -9.90
CA ALA A 251 -2.23 -0.65 -9.86
C ALA A 251 -1.71 -1.53 -8.72
N SER A 252 -2.38 -1.53 -7.56
CA SER A 252 -2.06 -2.42 -6.44
C SER A 252 -2.22 -3.90 -6.81
N ALA A 253 -3.30 -4.25 -7.53
CA ALA A 253 -3.51 -5.61 -8.00
C ALA A 253 -2.43 -6.04 -9.00
N VAL A 254 -2.08 -5.16 -9.95
CA VAL A 254 -0.99 -5.38 -10.91
C VAL A 254 0.35 -5.55 -10.20
N ALA A 255 0.66 -4.68 -9.23
CA ALA A 255 1.85 -4.80 -8.39
C ALA A 255 1.88 -6.14 -7.66
N GLY A 256 0.76 -6.55 -7.04
CA GLY A 256 0.63 -7.85 -6.37
C GLY A 256 0.87 -9.04 -7.32
N VAL A 257 0.33 -9.01 -8.54
CA VAL A 257 0.57 -10.05 -9.55
C VAL A 257 2.05 -10.12 -9.96
N ILE A 258 2.69 -8.97 -10.17
CA ILE A 258 4.12 -8.88 -10.47
C ILE A 258 4.95 -9.46 -9.33
N GLU A 259 4.61 -9.15 -8.09
CA GLU A 259 5.30 -9.73 -6.94
C GLU A 259 5.06 -11.22 -6.77
N LEU A 260 3.85 -11.70 -7.08
CA LEU A 260 3.56 -13.12 -7.06
C LEU A 260 4.47 -13.89 -8.05
N ILE A 261 4.76 -13.32 -9.21
CA ILE A 261 5.75 -13.87 -10.15
C ILE A 261 7.13 -13.92 -9.48
N SER A 262 7.55 -12.85 -8.81
CA SER A 262 8.82 -12.78 -8.06
C SER A 262 8.96 -13.89 -7.02
N VAL A 263 7.90 -14.11 -6.23
CA VAL A 263 7.88 -15.13 -5.16
C VAL A 263 8.08 -16.54 -5.72
N LYS A 264 7.46 -16.82 -6.87
CA LYS A 264 7.51 -18.16 -7.50
C LYS A 264 8.88 -18.49 -8.06
N ILE A 265 9.62 -17.51 -8.56
CA ILE A 265 10.99 -17.69 -9.09
C ILE A 265 11.86 -18.40 -8.02
N PRO A 266 12.62 -19.45 -8.34
CA PRO A 266 13.58 -20.03 -7.41
C PRO A 266 14.79 -19.09 -7.24
N PRO A 267 15.55 -19.18 -6.14
CA PRO A 267 16.69 -18.29 -5.94
C PRO A 267 17.92 -18.65 -6.77
N ARG A 268 17.97 -19.88 -7.30
CA ARG A 268 18.99 -20.37 -8.22
C ARG A 268 18.32 -21.12 -9.37
N GLU A 269 18.96 -21.16 -10.52
CA GLU A 269 18.59 -22.08 -11.60
C GLU A 269 18.76 -23.53 -11.12
N ALA A 270 17.94 -24.45 -11.65
CA ALA A 270 18.16 -25.86 -11.40
C ALA A 270 19.51 -26.23 -12.02
N PRO A 271 20.44 -26.84 -11.27
CA PRO A 271 21.70 -27.23 -11.88
C PRO A 271 21.40 -28.33 -12.92
N ALA A 272 22.04 -28.23 -14.08
CA ALA A 272 21.72 -29.04 -15.27
C ALA A 272 21.94 -30.55 -15.05
N ASP A 273 22.70 -30.90 -14.03
CA ASP A 273 22.98 -32.26 -13.56
C ASP A 273 21.80 -32.94 -12.85
N LEU A 274 20.78 -32.19 -12.40
CA LEU A 274 19.57 -32.72 -11.77
C LEU A 274 18.39 -32.89 -12.73
N GLN A 275 18.62 -32.70 -14.04
CA GLN A 275 17.59 -32.83 -15.08
C GLN A 275 17.65 -34.17 -15.86
N ASN A 276 18.52 -35.09 -15.43
CA ASN A 276 18.65 -36.44 -16.00
C ASN A 276 18.08 -37.51 -15.07
#